data_AF-A0A949Q7K0-F1
#
_entry.id   AF-A0A949Q7K0-F1
#
_cell.length_a   1.000
_cell.length_b   1.000
_cell.length_c   1.000
_cell.angle_alpha   90.00
_cell.angle_beta   90.00
_cell.angle_gamma   90.00
#
_symmetry.space_group_name_H-M   'P 1'
#
loop_
_entity.id
_entity.type
_entity.pdbx_description
1 polymer ?
#
loop_
_entity_poly.entity_id
_entity_poly.type
_entity_poly.pdbx_seq_one_letter_code
_entity_poly.pdbx_strand_id
1 'polypeptide(L)'
;SAGHGEMEVRRRLVETGDVDVMISIRSNFFYTRTVPCELWHFDRAKPQERKDQVLMLDARNVYRKVTRKIYDFSPEQQANLTAIVWLYRGQQARFLGLVHSYIARLASEAAAVDAALTAFEATLTASNTPLAAFMGSVKDIKALPQDKHQGLAEAMRESSSAASAYASDRATLLTGLAAFCKSVTPPPQTNKEQHTARKVFDPLAVSARGLVKQIDLLNKLAARAAQLAQELTQDRAAQDEAAEFFDRRAVGKLTKQLDEERKSAVEQLKDCGYLHRHIAWLQERFPDAVIQDVPGLCKVVTRAEIEAADWSLTPGRFVGVAPAEVDDDFDFEKTLRDIHLELADLTRESVDLAVKIQTNFEALGI
;
A
#
# COMPACT_ATOMS: atom_id res chain seq x y z
N SER A 1 -33.60 -27.02 4.38
CA SER A 1 -33.46 -28.44 4.08
C SER A 1 -32.89 -28.57 2.66
N ALA A 2 -31.57 -28.60 2.55
CA ALA A 2 -30.80 -28.72 1.29
C ALA A 2 -29.49 -29.53 1.49
N GLY A 3 -29.16 -29.93 2.72
CA GLY A 3 -27.84 -30.46 3.07
C GLY A 3 -27.56 -31.89 2.61
N HIS A 4 -28.55 -32.79 2.61
CA HIS A 4 -28.29 -34.21 2.30
C HIS A 4 -27.99 -34.46 0.81
N GLY A 5 -28.69 -33.77 -0.10
CA GLY A 5 -28.46 -33.92 -1.54
C GLY A 5 -27.13 -33.32 -1.99
N GLU A 6 -26.80 -32.11 -1.51
CA GLU A 6 -25.54 -31.45 -1.84
C GLU A 6 -24.32 -32.16 -1.25
N MET A 7 -24.44 -32.69 -0.02
CA MET A 7 -23.38 -33.49 0.60
C MET A 7 -23.06 -34.74 -0.25
N GLU A 8 -24.07 -35.49 -0.69
CA GLU A 8 -23.88 -36.67 -1.54
C GLU A 8 -23.22 -36.32 -2.89
N VAL A 9 -23.56 -35.16 -3.47
CA VAL A 9 -22.89 -34.67 -4.68
C VAL A 9 -21.42 -34.36 -4.41
N ARG A 10 -21.11 -33.61 -3.33
CA ARG A 10 -19.71 -33.31 -2.96
C ARG A 10 -18.91 -34.58 -2.68
N ARG A 11 -19.51 -35.54 -1.97
CA ARG A 11 -18.92 -36.86 -1.73
C ARG A 11 -18.49 -37.52 -3.03
N ARG A 12 -19.43 -37.69 -3.98
CA ARG A 12 -19.14 -38.34 -5.27
C ARG A 12 -18.06 -37.60 -6.06
N LEU A 13 -18.03 -36.27 -6.01
CA LEU A 13 -16.99 -35.46 -6.66
C LEU A 13 -15.61 -35.70 -6.03
N VAL A 14 -15.52 -35.73 -4.70
CA VAL A 14 -14.26 -35.98 -3.99
C VAL A 14 -13.77 -37.40 -4.23
N GLU A 15 -14.67 -38.39 -4.24
CA GLU A 15 -14.35 -39.79 -4.48
C GLU A 15 -13.74 -40.04 -5.87
N THR A 16 -14.01 -39.20 -6.89
CA THR A 16 -13.35 -39.33 -8.20
C THR A 16 -11.84 -39.04 -8.12
N GLY A 17 -11.41 -38.29 -7.11
CA GLY A 17 -10.04 -37.81 -6.97
C GLY A 17 -9.68 -36.65 -7.91
N ASP A 18 -10.66 -36.06 -8.60
CA ASP A 18 -10.41 -34.99 -9.58
C ASP A 18 -10.48 -33.58 -8.98
N VAL A 19 -11.03 -33.41 -7.77
CA VAL A 19 -10.98 -32.13 -7.05
C VAL A 19 -9.51 -31.81 -6.73
N ASP A 20 -8.98 -30.71 -7.27
CA ASP A 20 -7.55 -30.36 -7.14
C ASP A 20 -7.32 -29.22 -6.15
N VAL A 21 -8.02 -28.10 -6.34
CA VAL A 21 -7.89 -26.90 -5.52
C VAL A 21 -9.25 -26.28 -5.25
N MET A 22 -9.48 -25.91 -3.99
CA MET A 22 -10.63 -25.17 -3.52
C MET A 22 -10.17 -23.80 -3.02
N ILE A 23 -10.76 -22.71 -3.52
CA ILE A 23 -10.36 -21.35 -3.15
C ILE A 23 -11.56 -20.58 -2.61
N SER A 24 -11.54 -20.15 -1.35
CA SER A 24 -12.55 -19.23 -0.80
C SER A 24 -12.16 -17.79 -1.07
N ILE A 25 -13.09 -17.02 -1.62
CA ILE A 25 -12.96 -15.58 -1.87
C ILE A 25 -14.02 -14.84 -1.06
N ARG A 26 -13.61 -13.72 -0.48
CA ARG A 26 -14.49 -12.86 0.32
C ARG A 26 -15.58 -12.21 -0.54
N SER A 27 -16.55 -11.61 0.13
CA SER A 27 -17.56 -10.77 -0.53
C SER A 27 -16.94 -9.55 -1.23
N ASN A 28 -17.74 -8.81 -2.00
CA ASN A 28 -17.35 -7.56 -2.65
C ASN A 28 -16.36 -7.71 -3.82
N PHE A 29 -16.14 -8.92 -4.33
CA PHE A 29 -15.42 -9.18 -5.58
C PHE A 29 -16.31 -9.10 -6.83
N PHE A 30 -17.64 -9.06 -6.67
CA PHE A 30 -18.59 -8.89 -7.76
C PHE A 30 -19.16 -7.47 -7.79
N TYR A 31 -19.32 -6.93 -8.99
CA TYR A 31 -19.86 -5.58 -9.19
C TYR A 31 -21.34 -5.43 -8.80
N THR A 32 -22.12 -6.51 -8.89
CA THR A 32 -23.59 -6.46 -8.77
C THR A 32 -24.15 -7.18 -7.55
N ARG A 33 -23.32 -7.94 -6.81
CA ARG A 33 -23.76 -8.75 -5.67
C ARG A 33 -22.71 -8.78 -4.55
N THR A 34 -23.17 -8.66 -3.32
CA THR A 34 -22.34 -8.67 -2.11
C THR A 34 -22.28 -10.07 -1.52
N VAL A 35 -21.82 -11.05 -2.30
CA VAL A 35 -21.72 -12.46 -1.86
C VAL A 35 -20.27 -12.93 -1.94
N PRO A 36 -19.80 -13.76 -0.99
CA PRO A 36 -18.55 -14.48 -1.18
C PRO A 36 -18.70 -15.51 -2.31
N CYS A 37 -17.59 -15.98 -2.85
CA CYS A 37 -17.60 -17.09 -3.80
C CYS A 37 -16.48 -18.08 -3.53
N GLU A 38 -16.60 -19.26 -4.13
CA GLU A 38 -15.55 -20.26 -4.13
C GLU A 38 -15.15 -20.57 -5.58
N LEU A 39 -13.84 -20.69 -5.84
CA LEU A 39 -13.33 -21.22 -7.09
C LEU A 39 -13.00 -22.71 -6.91
N TRP A 40 -13.57 -23.52 -7.79
CA TRP A 40 -13.43 -24.97 -7.77
C TRP A 40 -12.57 -25.38 -8.97
N HIS A 41 -11.37 -25.89 -8.71
CA HIS A 41 -10.47 -26.39 -9.75
C HIS A 41 -10.47 -27.92 -9.75
N PHE A 42 -10.74 -28.48 -10.93
CA PHE A 42 -10.73 -29.91 -11.17
C PHE A 42 -9.59 -30.29 -12.13
N ASP A 43 -8.94 -31.42 -11.88
CA ASP A 43 -7.89 -32.00 -12.70
C ASP A 43 -8.11 -33.51 -12.82
N ARG A 44 -8.63 -33.96 -13.97
CA ARG A 44 -8.82 -35.40 -14.25
C ARG A 44 -7.50 -36.14 -14.49
N ALA A 45 -6.42 -35.41 -14.80
CA ALA A 45 -5.09 -35.95 -15.06
C ALA A 45 -4.16 -35.82 -13.84
N LYS A 46 -4.75 -35.70 -12.64
CA LYS A 46 -4.03 -35.57 -11.39
C LYS A 46 -3.09 -36.76 -11.14
N PRO A 47 -1.80 -36.52 -10.81
CA PRO A 47 -0.84 -37.58 -10.49
C PRO A 47 -1.33 -38.48 -9.35
N GLN A 48 -0.89 -39.74 -9.37
CA GLN A 48 -1.36 -40.75 -8.42
C GLN A 48 -1.07 -40.35 -6.97
N GLU A 49 0.08 -39.74 -6.67
CA GLU A 49 0.39 -39.27 -5.31
C GLU A 49 -0.55 -38.17 -4.79
N ARG A 50 -1.23 -37.43 -5.69
CA ARG A 50 -2.09 -36.30 -5.35
C ARG A 50 -3.58 -36.63 -5.46
N LYS A 51 -3.96 -37.79 -6.03
CA LYS A 51 -5.36 -38.25 -6.14
C LYS A 51 -6.10 -38.21 -4.80
N ASP A 52 -5.40 -38.40 -3.68
CA ASP A 52 -5.99 -38.37 -2.35
C ASP A 52 -6.06 -37.01 -1.66
N GLN A 53 -5.49 -35.97 -2.26
CA GLN A 53 -5.27 -34.69 -1.61
C GLN A 53 -6.11 -33.60 -2.24
N VAL A 54 -6.49 -32.56 -1.52
CA VAL A 54 -7.09 -31.34 -2.08
C VAL A 54 -6.40 -30.15 -1.43
N LEU A 55 -5.97 -29.16 -2.22
CA LEU A 55 -5.49 -27.90 -1.66
C LEU A 55 -6.68 -27.04 -1.26
N MET A 56 -6.80 -26.77 0.04
CA MET A 56 -7.73 -25.80 0.59
C MET A 56 -7.02 -24.46 0.72
N LEU A 57 -7.45 -23.45 -0.04
CA LEU A 57 -6.88 -22.10 -0.05
C LEU A 57 -7.95 -21.07 0.35
N ASP A 58 -7.75 -20.40 1.48
CA ASP A 58 -8.62 -19.34 1.97
C ASP A 58 -8.04 -17.96 1.62
N ALA A 59 -8.47 -17.41 0.49
CA ALA A 59 -8.05 -16.09 0.02
C ALA A 59 -8.91 -14.94 0.57
N ARG A 60 -9.80 -15.19 1.55
CA ARG A 60 -10.72 -14.17 2.07
C ARG A 60 -10.01 -12.97 2.71
N ASN A 61 -8.78 -13.15 3.17
CA ASN A 61 -7.97 -12.09 3.80
C ASN A 61 -6.94 -11.47 2.84
N VAL A 62 -6.87 -11.91 1.58
CA VAL A 62 -5.95 -11.37 0.56
C VAL A 62 -6.78 -10.52 -0.40
N TYR A 63 -6.70 -9.19 -0.32
CA TYR A 63 -7.41 -8.30 -1.23
C TYR A 63 -6.83 -6.88 -1.18
N ARG A 64 -7.17 -6.05 -2.17
CA ARG A 64 -7.07 -4.60 -2.06
C ARG A 64 -8.45 -3.96 -2.23
N LYS A 65 -8.62 -2.80 -1.61
CA LYS A 65 -9.85 -2.01 -1.71
C LYS A 65 -9.75 -1.11 -2.93
N VAL A 66 -10.49 -1.42 -4.00
CA VAL A 66 -10.55 -0.56 -5.22
C VAL A 66 -11.51 0.60 -5.00
N THR A 67 -12.68 0.31 -4.44
CA THR A 67 -13.67 1.29 -4.03
C THR A 67 -14.25 0.92 -2.66
N ARG A 68 -15.15 1.75 -2.11
CA ARG A 68 -15.91 1.37 -0.90
C ARG A 68 -16.64 0.04 -0.99
N LYS A 69 -17.06 -0.37 -2.20
CA LYS A 69 -17.92 -1.54 -2.43
C LYS A 69 -17.26 -2.65 -3.23
N ILE A 70 -16.10 -2.41 -3.85
CA ILE A 70 -15.46 -3.33 -4.78
C ILE A 70 -14.03 -3.58 -4.35
N TYR A 71 -13.71 -4.84 -4.15
CA TYR A 71 -12.37 -5.35 -3.88
C TYR A 71 -11.92 -6.20 -5.05
N ASP A 72 -10.62 -6.24 -5.29
CA ASP A 72 -9.98 -7.12 -6.25
C ASP A 72 -8.64 -7.64 -5.68
N PHE A 73 -7.91 -8.40 -6.49
CA PHE A 73 -6.51 -8.72 -6.22
C PHE A 73 -5.63 -7.74 -7.00
N SER A 74 -4.55 -7.25 -6.36
CA SER A 74 -3.44 -6.71 -7.14
C SER A 74 -2.80 -7.81 -8.00
N PRO A 75 -2.10 -7.46 -9.09
CA PRO A 75 -1.34 -8.45 -9.87
C PRO A 75 -0.42 -9.31 -9.00
N GLU A 76 0.24 -8.71 -8.01
CA GLU A 76 1.11 -9.41 -7.07
C GLU A 76 0.34 -10.31 -6.10
N GLN A 77 -0.81 -9.87 -5.57
CA GLN A 77 -1.66 -10.73 -4.75
C GLN A 77 -2.14 -11.96 -5.52
N GLN A 78 -2.57 -11.77 -6.77
CA GLN A 78 -2.99 -12.87 -7.64
C GLN A 78 -1.82 -13.82 -7.95
N ALA A 79 -0.65 -13.28 -8.28
CA ALA A 79 0.55 -14.07 -8.52
C ALA A 79 0.98 -14.86 -7.27
N ASN A 80 0.90 -14.25 -6.09
CA ASN A 80 1.20 -14.89 -4.81
C ASN A 80 0.28 -16.07 -4.52
N LEU A 81 -1.03 -15.90 -4.67
CA LEU A 81 -2.01 -17.00 -4.52
C LEU A 81 -1.76 -18.12 -5.55
N THR A 82 -1.41 -17.75 -6.78
CA THR A 82 -1.04 -18.71 -7.83
C THR A 82 0.22 -19.50 -7.45
N ALA A 83 1.19 -18.85 -6.81
CA ALA A 83 2.43 -19.49 -6.39
C ALA A 83 2.21 -20.59 -5.34
N ILE A 84 1.20 -20.45 -4.48
CA ILE A 84 0.79 -21.51 -3.53
C ILE A 84 0.36 -22.77 -4.30
N VAL A 85 -0.43 -22.59 -5.37
CA VAL A 85 -0.86 -23.70 -6.23
C VAL A 85 0.33 -24.33 -6.97
N TRP A 86 1.33 -23.55 -7.38
CA TRP A 86 2.58 -24.09 -7.94
C TRP A 86 3.31 -24.97 -6.94
N LEU A 87 3.47 -24.52 -5.70
CA LEU A 87 4.12 -25.29 -4.64
C LEU A 87 3.38 -26.60 -4.37
N TYR A 88 2.06 -26.57 -4.26
CA TYR A 88 1.22 -27.77 -4.12
C TYR A 88 1.40 -28.76 -5.28
N ARG A 89 1.62 -28.26 -6.49
CA ARG A 89 1.87 -29.08 -7.69
C ARG A 89 3.36 -29.44 -7.90
N GLY A 90 4.22 -29.19 -6.92
CA GLY A 90 5.67 -29.49 -7.01
C GLY A 90 6.46 -28.58 -7.97
N GLN A 91 5.88 -27.45 -8.40
CA GLN A 91 6.48 -26.53 -9.37
C GLN A 91 7.36 -25.46 -8.69
N GLN A 92 8.29 -25.89 -7.82
CA GLN A 92 9.16 -25.00 -7.03
C GLN A 92 9.91 -23.98 -7.88
N ALA A 93 10.39 -24.38 -9.06
CA ALA A 93 11.11 -23.48 -9.98
C ALA A 93 10.28 -22.24 -10.37
N ARG A 94 8.94 -22.36 -10.48
CA ARG A 94 8.06 -21.22 -10.80
C ARG A 94 7.90 -20.26 -9.63
N PHE A 95 7.82 -20.80 -8.41
CA PHE A 95 7.82 -20.00 -7.18
C PHE A 95 9.11 -19.18 -7.07
N LEU A 96 10.27 -19.83 -7.22
CA LEU A 96 11.57 -19.16 -7.17
C LEU A 96 11.70 -18.14 -8.31
N GLY A 97 11.17 -18.45 -9.50
CA GLY A 97 11.11 -17.50 -10.63
C GLY A 97 10.26 -16.26 -10.33
N LEU A 98 9.15 -16.39 -9.60
CA LEU A 98 8.34 -15.26 -9.17
C LEU A 98 9.10 -14.37 -8.18
N VAL A 99 9.69 -14.96 -7.14
CA VAL A 99 10.48 -14.21 -6.16
C VAL A 99 11.68 -13.52 -6.82
N HIS A 100 12.35 -14.20 -7.76
CA HIS A 100 13.39 -13.62 -8.61
C HIS A 100 12.88 -12.37 -9.34
N SER A 101 11.70 -12.46 -9.97
CA SER A 101 11.12 -11.32 -10.70
C SER A 101 10.79 -10.14 -9.78
N TYR A 102 10.35 -10.39 -8.55
CA TYR A 102 10.10 -9.34 -7.56
C TYR A 102 11.39 -8.68 -7.11
N ILE A 103 12.46 -9.45 -6.85
CA ILE A 103 13.75 -8.88 -6.47
C ILE A 103 14.35 -8.05 -7.62
N ALA A 104 14.21 -8.52 -8.86
CA ALA A 104 14.66 -7.78 -10.04
C ALA A 104 13.93 -6.43 -10.17
N ARG A 105 12.60 -6.42 -10.02
CA ARG A 105 11.79 -5.19 -10.01
C ARG A 105 12.18 -4.29 -8.83
N LEU A 106 12.35 -4.85 -7.64
CA LEU A 106 12.77 -4.10 -6.45
C LEU A 106 14.11 -3.41 -6.67
N ALA A 107 15.07 -4.08 -7.32
CA ALA A 107 16.36 -3.48 -7.66
C ALA A 107 16.21 -2.32 -8.66
N SER A 108 15.28 -2.43 -9.62
CA SER A 108 14.95 -1.35 -10.57
C SER A 108 14.33 -0.15 -9.86
N GLU A 109 13.33 -0.37 -8.98
CA GLU A 109 12.70 0.71 -8.22
C GLU A 109 13.71 1.38 -7.27
N ALA A 110 14.54 0.59 -6.60
CA ALA A 110 15.60 1.09 -5.72
C ALA A 110 16.61 1.96 -6.47
N ALA A 111 16.95 1.61 -7.72
CA ALA A 111 17.86 2.40 -8.56
C ALA A 111 17.24 3.74 -9.02
N ALA A 112 15.92 3.84 -9.11
CA ALA A 112 15.21 5.06 -9.52
C ALA A 112 15.03 6.07 -8.37
N VAL A 113 15.21 5.65 -7.11
CA VAL A 113 15.02 6.51 -5.92
C VAL A 113 15.86 7.78 -5.98
N ASP A 114 17.15 7.71 -6.30
CA ASP A 114 18.04 8.88 -6.28
C ASP A 114 17.57 9.99 -7.24
N ALA A 115 17.11 9.62 -8.43
CA ALA A 115 16.59 10.57 -9.41
C ALA A 115 15.32 11.27 -8.90
N ALA A 116 14.39 10.51 -8.31
CA ALA A 116 13.15 11.06 -7.76
C ALA A 116 13.41 12.01 -6.58
N LEU A 117 14.33 11.66 -5.68
CA LEU A 117 14.71 12.52 -4.55
C LEU A 117 15.42 13.79 -5.02
N THR A 118 16.28 13.69 -6.03
CA THR A 118 16.99 14.84 -6.61
C THR A 118 16.01 15.86 -7.22
N ALA A 119 14.96 15.40 -7.90
CA ALA A 119 13.93 16.27 -8.47
C ALA A 119 13.15 17.03 -7.38
N PHE A 120 12.78 16.33 -6.31
CA PHE A 120 12.16 16.94 -5.13
C PHE A 120 13.06 17.98 -4.47
N GLU A 121 14.35 17.68 -4.27
CA GLU A 121 15.34 18.58 -3.65
C GLU A 121 15.59 19.84 -4.46
N ALA A 122 15.68 19.70 -5.79
CA ALA A 122 15.85 20.84 -6.69
C ALA A 122 14.66 21.81 -6.56
N THR A 123 13.44 21.26 -6.54
CA THR A 123 12.22 22.05 -6.39
C THR A 123 12.06 22.63 -4.98
N LEU A 124 12.45 21.90 -3.94
CA LEU A 124 12.46 22.38 -2.56
C LEU A 124 13.39 23.58 -2.43
N THR A 125 14.60 23.49 -2.97
CA THR A 125 15.58 24.59 -3.00
C THR A 125 15.04 25.78 -3.77
N ALA A 126 14.46 25.56 -4.95
CA ALA A 126 13.85 26.60 -5.76
C ALA A 126 12.67 27.29 -5.02
N SER A 127 11.89 26.54 -4.24
CA SER A 127 10.77 27.09 -3.46
C SER A 127 11.23 27.92 -2.25
N ASN A 128 12.33 27.53 -1.60
CA ASN A 128 12.85 28.21 -0.41
C ASN A 128 13.66 29.48 -0.76
N THR A 129 14.28 29.53 -1.93
CA THR A 129 15.10 30.67 -2.39
C THR A 129 14.36 32.01 -2.36
N PRO A 130 13.18 32.17 -2.99
CA PRO A 130 12.44 33.43 -2.94
C PRO A 130 11.94 33.78 -1.53
N LEU A 131 11.65 32.78 -0.69
CA LEU A 131 11.24 33.01 0.70
C LEU A 131 12.39 33.58 1.54
N ALA A 132 13.61 33.07 1.35
CA ALA A 132 14.79 33.60 2.01
C ALA A 132 15.14 35.01 1.54
N ALA A 133 15.02 35.27 0.23
CA ALA A 133 15.20 36.61 -0.32
C ALA A 133 14.17 37.59 0.25
N PHE A 134 12.89 37.20 0.29
CA PHE A 134 11.82 38.00 0.87
C PHE A 134 12.08 38.33 2.35
N MET A 135 12.42 37.33 3.16
CA MET A 135 12.76 37.50 4.58
C MET A 135 13.90 38.51 4.77
N GLY A 136 14.93 38.46 3.91
CA GLY A 136 16.03 39.41 3.95
C GLY A 136 15.63 40.85 3.60
N SER A 137 14.69 41.02 2.67
CA SER A 137 14.21 42.34 2.21
C SER A 137 13.26 43.00 3.19
N VAL A 138 12.45 42.23 3.93
CA VAL A 138 11.43 42.80 4.84
C VAL A 138 11.90 43.04 6.28
N LYS A 139 13.13 42.65 6.62
CA LYS A 139 13.67 42.70 8.00
C LYS A 139 13.67 44.10 8.65
N ASP A 140 13.76 45.15 7.84
CA ASP A 140 13.88 46.54 8.30
C ASP A 140 12.52 47.29 8.26
N ILE A 141 11.44 46.64 7.82
CA ILE A 141 10.10 47.22 7.74
C ILE A 141 9.49 47.27 9.15
N LYS A 142 9.34 48.48 9.71
CA LYS A 142 8.84 48.68 11.09
C LYS A 142 7.36 48.36 11.27
N ALA A 143 6.55 48.48 10.21
CA ALA A 143 5.11 48.25 10.24
C ALA A 143 4.73 46.76 10.03
N LEU A 144 5.73 45.87 9.93
CA LEU A 144 5.51 44.47 9.62
C LEU A 144 4.82 43.74 10.79
N PRO A 145 3.79 42.91 10.53
CA PRO A 145 3.17 42.09 11.57
C PRO A 145 4.18 41.14 12.23
N GLN A 146 4.53 41.43 13.49
CA GLN A 146 5.63 40.78 14.19
C GLN A 146 5.40 39.28 14.39
N ASP A 147 4.16 38.88 14.66
CA ASP A 147 3.72 37.50 14.83
C ASP A 147 3.95 36.67 13.56
N LYS A 148 3.53 37.20 12.40
CA LYS A 148 3.71 36.52 11.10
C LYS A 148 5.16 36.47 10.66
N HIS A 149 5.91 37.56 10.89
CA HIS A 149 7.34 37.61 10.59
C HIS A 149 8.14 36.61 11.42
N GLN A 150 7.87 36.55 12.74
CA GLN A 150 8.45 35.55 13.61
C GLN A 150 8.05 34.13 13.19
N GLY A 151 6.77 33.91 12.87
CA GLY A 151 6.28 32.61 12.41
C GLY A 151 6.97 32.16 11.11
N LEU A 152 7.22 33.07 10.16
CA LEU A 152 7.94 32.75 8.93
C LEU A 152 9.40 32.41 9.22
N ALA A 153 10.08 33.18 10.08
CA ALA A 153 11.46 32.90 10.48
C ALA A 153 11.59 31.54 11.21
N GLU A 154 10.62 31.20 12.05
CA GLU A 154 10.54 29.90 12.72
C GLU A 154 10.31 28.77 11.72
N ALA A 155 9.35 28.90 10.80
CA ALA A 155 9.09 27.89 9.77
C ALA A 155 10.32 27.65 8.87
N MET A 156 11.06 28.70 8.52
CA MET A 156 12.32 28.59 7.76
C MET A 156 13.43 27.89 8.54
N ARG A 157 13.53 28.14 9.85
CA ARG A 157 14.49 27.47 10.74
C ARG A 157 14.15 25.99 10.92
N GLU A 158 12.87 25.68 11.15
CA GLU A 158 12.36 24.30 11.21
C GLU A 158 12.65 23.56 9.90
N SER A 159 12.36 24.19 8.75
CA SER A 159 12.65 23.64 7.42
C SER A 159 14.13 23.33 7.25
N SER A 160 15.02 24.24 7.67
CA SER A 160 16.47 24.03 7.59
C SER A 160 16.94 22.87 8.48
N SER A 161 16.42 22.77 9.70
CA SER A 161 16.72 21.64 10.60
C SER A 161 16.22 20.31 10.03
N ALA A 162 15.00 20.29 9.51
CA ALA A 162 14.41 19.11 8.88
C ALA A 162 15.20 18.69 7.63
N ALA A 163 15.66 19.64 6.83
CA ALA A 163 16.45 19.38 5.62
C ALA A 163 17.81 18.77 5.97
N SER A 164 18.44 19.19 7.07
CA SER A 164 19.70 18.58 7.54
C SER A 164 19.52 17.13 7.98
N ALA A 165 18.43 16.82 8.70
CA ALA A 165 18.12 15.44 9.10
C ALA A 165 17.84 14.57 7.86
N TYR A 166 17.02 15.10 6.94
CA TYR A 166 16.72 14.46 5.66
C TYR A 166 17.97 14.17 4.83
N ALA A 167 18.90 15.11 4.72
CA ALA A 167 20.12 14.92 3.94
C ALA A 167 20.98 13.76 4.48
N SER A 168 21.07 13.62 5.80
CA SER A 168 21.79 12.52 6.47
C SER A 168 21.15 11.16 6.18
N ASP A 169 19.83 11.06 6.37
CA ASP A 169 19.09 9.81 6.20
C ASP A 169 19.01 9.40 4.73
N ARG A 170 18.83 10.36 3.83
CA ARG A 170 18.92 10.20 2.37
C ARG A 170 20.26 9.58 1.98
N ALA A 171 21.38 10.17 2.43
CA ALA A 171 22.72 9.68 2.06
C ALA A 171 22.94 8.23 2.52
N THR A 172 22.47 7.89 3.72
CA THR A 172 22.52 6.54 4.28
C THR A 172 21.67 5.58 3.45
N LEU A 173 20.42 5.94 3.16
CA LEU A 173 19.50 5.12 2.37
C LEU A 173 20.08 4.85 0.97
N LEU A 174 20.54 5.87 0.26
CA LEU A 174 21.05 5.71 -1.11
C LEU A 174 22.31 4.84 -1.16
N THR A 175 23.19 4.97 -0.17
CA THR A 175 24.35 4.08 -0.05
C THR A 175 23.90 2.62 0.11
N GLY A 176 22.90 2.38 0.96
CA GLY A 176 22.31 1.07 1.16
C GLY A 176 21.61 0.50 -0.08
N LEU A 177 20.80 1.32 -0.76
CA LEU A 177 20.10 0.93 -1.99
C LEU A 177 21.11 0.61 -3.12
N ALA A 178 22.14 1.44 -3.31
CA ALA A 178 23.18 1.17 -4.31
C ALA A 178 23.93 -0.14 -4.03
N ALA A 179 24.28 -0.39 -2.76
CA ALA A 179 24.91 -1.65 -2.34
C ALA A 179 23.98 -2.85 -2.57
N PHE A 180 22.69 -2.71 -2.24
CA PHE A 180 21.68 -3.73 -2.50
C PHE A 180 21.56 -4.03 -4.00
N CYS A 181 21.34 -3.02 -4.85
CA CYS A 181 21.23 -3.19 -6.30
C CYS A 181 22.44 -3.93 -6.88
N LYS A 182 23.65 -3.59 -6.43
CA LYS A 182 24.89 -4.28 -6.82
C LYS A 182 24.90 -5.75 -6.37
N SER A 183 24.42 -6.05 -5.16
CA SER A 183 24.41 -7.41 -4.60
C SER A 183 23.40 -8.35 -5.29
N VAL A 184 22.36 -7.80 -5.93
CA VAL A 184 21.29 -8.56 -6.60
C VAL A 184 21.36 -8.44 -8.12
N THR A 185 22.52 -8.12 -8.69
CA THR A 185 22.74 -8.09 -10.14
C THR A 185 23.82 -9.11 -10.53
N PRO A 186 23.47 -10.23 -11.22
CA PRO A 186 22.12 -10.63 -11.63
C PRO A 186 21.23 -11.04 -10.44
N PRO A 187 19.88 -11.04 -10.60
CA PRO A 187 18.99 -11.33 -9.48
C PRO A 187 19.14 -12.78 -8.99
N PRO A 188 19.01 -13.02 -7.67
CA PRO A 188 19.26 -14.31 -7.06
C PRO A 188 18.32 -15.39 -7.59
N GLN A 189 18.85 -16.60 -7.78
CA GLN A 189 18.10 -17.71 -8.38
C GLN A 189 17.70 -18.78 -7.35
N THR A 190 18.51 -18.95 -6.30
CA THR A 190 18.23 -19.96 -5.28
C THR A 190 17.44 -19.37 -4.12
N ASN A 191 16.66 -20.20 -3.43
CA ASN A 191 15.87 -19.77 -2.28
C ASN A 191 16.73 -19.09 -1.20
N LYS A 192 17.91 -19.66 -0.89
CA LYS A 192 18.85 -19.12 0.11
C LYS A 192 19.35 -17.72 -0.25
N GLU A 193 19.72 -17.51 -1.51
CA GLU A 193 20.17 -16.20 -1.99
C GLU A 193 19.02 -15.19 -1.97
N GLN A 194 17.81 -15.61 -2.36
CA GLN A 194 16.62 -14.75 -2.33
C GLN A 194 16.25 -14.31 -0.91
N HIS A 195 16.33 -15.21 0.08
CA HIS A 195 16.16 -14.85 1.49
C HIS A 195 17.25 -13.90 1.98
N THR A 196 18.49 -14.09 1.52
CA THR A 196 19.61 -13.20 1.86
C THR A 196 19.36 -11.79 1.32
N ALA A 197 18.96 -11.68 0.05
CA ALA A 197 18.61 -10.41 -0.59
C ALA A 197 17.47 -9.69 0.14
N ARG A 198 16.39 -10.40 0.48
CA ARG A 198 15.29 -9.83 1.26
C ARG A 198 15.79 -9.27 2.60
N LYS A 199 16.55 -10.07 3.37
CA LYS A 199 17.06 -9.65 4.69
C LYS A 199 17.97 -8.42 4.63
N VAL A 200 18.77 -8.30 3.57
CA VAL A 200 19.58 -7.10 3.32
C VAL A 200 18.68 -5.88 3.10
N PHE A 201 17.53 -6.06 2.45
CA PHE A 201 16.58 -4.98 2.18
C PHE A 201 15.68 -4.60 3.36
N ASP A 202 15.43 -5.50 4.32
CA ASP A 202 14.57 -5.25 5.50
C ASP A 202 14.86 -3.87 6.18
N PRO A 203 16.11 -3.51 6.56
CA PRO A 203 16.40 -2.20 7.16
C PRO A 203 16.27 -1.02 6.17
N LEU A 204 16.44 -1.26 4.87
CA LEU A 204 16.27 -0.25 3.83
C LEU A 204 14.79 0.11 3.65
N ALA A 205 13.89 -0.88 3.74
CA ALA A 205 12.44 -0.64 3.72
C ALA A 205 11.99 0.23 4.91
N VAL A 206 12.55 0.02 6.10
CA VAL A 206 12.30 0.89 7.27
C VAL A 206 12.81 2.31 7.01
N SER A 207 14.04 2.44 6.50
CA SER A 207 14.65 3.73 6.21
C SER A 207 13.89 4.52 5.15
N ALA A 208 13.42 3.86 4.09
CA ALA A 208 12.58 4.46 3.04
C ALA A 208 11.27 5.03 3.61
N ARG A 209 10.60 4.29 4.51
CA ARG A 209 9.39 4.77 5.21
C ARG A 209 9.67 5.98 6.11
N GLY A 210 10.82 5.99 6.78
CA GLY A 210 11.27 7.16 7.54
C GLY A 210 11.43 8.38 6.64
N LEU A 211 12.05 8.20 5.49
CA LEU A 211 12.29 9.27 4.53
C LEU A 211 11.00 9.83 3.91
N VAL A 212 9.99 8.98 3.66
CA VAL A 212 8.63 9.44 3.25
C VAL A 212 8.08 10.47 4.23
N LYS A 213 8.17 10.20 5.55
CA LYS A 213 7.68 11.13 6.58
C LYS A 213 8.43 12.46 6.57
N GLN A 214 9.74 12.43 6.31
CA GLN A 214 10.56 13.63 6.24
C GLN A 214 10.27 14.47 5.00
N ILE A 215 10.07 13.83 3.84
CA ILE A 215 9.66 14.48 2.60
C ILE A 215 8.31 15.18 2.77
N ASP A 216 7.34 14.52 3.42
CA ASP A 216 6.04 15.11 3.72
C ASP A 216 6.16 16.30 4.69
N LEU A 217 7.02 16.20 5.71
CA LEU A 217 7.30 17.30 6.65
C LEU A 217 7.92 18.51 5.93
N LEU A 218 8.93 18.28 5.08
CA LEU A 218 9.60 19.33 4.32
C LEU A 218 8.62 20.08 3.41
N ASN A 219 7.75 19.35 2.70
CA ASN A 219 6.72 19.98 1.87
C ASN A 219 5.70 20.78 2.71
N LYS A 220 5.28 20.26 3.87
CA LYS A 220 4.38 20.99 4.79
C LYS A 220 5.02 22.28 5.30
N LEU A 221 6.30 22.25 5.69
CA LEU A 221 7.04 23.42 6.16
C LEU A 221 7.23 24.46 5.05
N ALA A 222 7.57 24.02 3.84
CA ALA A 222 7.68 24.91 2.68
C ALA A 222 6.34 25.59 2.34
N ALA A 223 5.24 24.83 2.35
CA ALA A 223 3.90 25.38 2.14
C ALA A 223 3.49 26.38 3.23
N ARG A 224 3.78 26.08 4.51
CA ARG A 224 3.54 26.99 5.65
C ARG A 224 4.33 28.28 5.51
N ALA A 225 5.61 28.20 5.13
CA ALA A 225 6.45 29.37 4.92
C ALA A 225 5.94 30.23 3.74
N ALA A 226 5.55 29.60 2.62
CA ALA A 226 4.94 30.30 1.50
C ALA A 226 3.63 31.02 1.88
N GLN A 227 2.80 30.38 2.70
CA GLN A 227 1.56 30.97 3.19
C GLN A 227 1.83 32.19 4.08
N LEU A 228 2.72 32.07 5.07
CA LEU A 228 3.06 33.18 5.97
C LEU A 228 3.69 34.36 5.22
N ALA A 229 4.55 34.09 4.24
CA ALA A 229 5.10 35.13 3.36
C ALA A 229 3.99 35.83 2.56
N GLN A 230 3.02 35.08 2.03
CA GLN A 230 1.88 35.67 1.35
C GLN A 230 1.03 36.54 2.29
N GLU A 231 0.76 36.08 3.51
CA GLU A 231 -0.03 36.83 4.50
C GLU A 231 0.65 38.13 4.95
N LEU A 232 1.99 38.16 4.96
CA LEU A 232 2.77 39.38 5.20
C LEU A 232 2.59 40.42 4.08
N THR A 233 2.44 39.99 2.82
CA THR A 233 2.21 40.90 1.70
C THR A 233 0.79 41.45 1.61
N GLN A 234 -0.16 40.86 2.35
CA GLN A 234 -1.58 41.22 2.30
C GLN A 234 -2.02 42.07 3.50
N ASP A 235 -1.10 42.40 4.41
CA ASP A 235 -1.40 43.16 5.60
C ASP A 235 -1.51 44.66 5.30
N ARG A 236 -2.64 45.28 5.66
CA ARG A 236 -2.96 46.68 5.34
C ARG A 236 -1.92 47.69 5.86
N ALA A 237 -1.11 47.32 6.84
CA ALA A 237 -0.11 48.21 7.45
C ALA A 237 1.23 48.30 6.67
N ALA A 238 1.55 47.30 5.83
CA ALA A 238 2.85 47.19 5.14
C ALA A 238 2.73 46.67 3.69
N GLN A 239 1.50 46.63 3.16
CA GLN A 239 1.16 46.00 1.87
C GLN A 239 2.00 46.52 0.71
N ASP A 240 2.16 47.85 0.59
CA ASP A 240 2.84 48.46 -0.57
C ASP A 240 4.37 48.25 -0.54
N GLU A 241 4.98 48.17 0.65
CA GLU A 241 6.43 47.97 0.80
C GLU A 241 6.83 46.48 0.76
N ALA A 242 6.03 45.58 1.33
CA ALA A 242 6.36 44.15 1.35
C ALA A 242 6.01 43.44 0.03
N ALA A 243 4.92 43.83 -0.65
CA ALA A 243 4.48 43.17 -1.88
C ALA A 243 5.46 43.35 -3.05
N GLU A 244 6.26 44.42 -3.07
CA GLU A 244 7.30 44.64 -4.09
C GLU A 244 8.37 43.54 -4.08
N PHE A 245 8.63 42.95 -2.91
CA PHE A 245 9.69 41.95 -2.72
C PHE A 245 9.21 40.49 -2.84
N PHE A 246 7.94 40.25 -3.19
CA PHE A 246 7.36 38.92 -3.19
C PHE A 246 6.50 38.61 -4.42
N ASP A 247 7.02 37.79 -5.33
CA ASP A 247 6.24 37.24 -6.43
C ASP A 247 5.35 36.08 -5.95
N ARG A 248 4.14 36.43 -5.51
CA ARG A 248 3.11 35.47 -5.09
C ARG A 248 2.80 34.42 -6.17
N ARG A 249 2.81 34.80 -7.45
CA ARG A 249 2.47 33.88 -8.54
C ARG A 249 3.57 32.84 -8.75
N ALA A 250 4.82 33.29 -8.73
CA ALA A 250 5.97 32.39 -8.84
C ALA A 250 6.06 31.42 -7.64
N VAL A 251 5.93 31.93 -6.41
CA VAL A 251 5.96 31.09 -5.19
C VAL A 251 4.79 30.11 -5.17
N GLY A 252 3.59 30.54 -5.56
CA GLY A 252 2.43 29.66 -5.66
C GLY A 252 2.61 28.55 -6.71
N LYS A 253 3.30 28.83 -7.83
CA LYS A 253 3.65 27.81 -8.83
C LYS A 253 4.67 26.81 -8.27
N LEU A 254 5.72 27.30 -7.61
CA LEU A 254 6.77 26.45 -7.01
C LEU A 254 6.22 25.55 -5.92
N THR A 255 5.28 26.05 -5.09
CA THR A 255 4.63 25.26 -4.03
C THR A 255 3.82 24.10 -4.62
N LYS A 256 3.13 24.33 -5.75
CA LYS A 256 2.40 23.26 -6.45
C LYS A 256 3.34 22.22 -7.06
N GLN A 257 4.40 22.68 -7.73
CA GLN A 257 5.42 21.79 -8.28
C GLN A 257 6.06 20.95 -7.18
N LEU A 258 6.34 21.54 -6.02
CA LEU A 258 6.92 20.84 -4.89
C LEU A 258 6.02 19.69 -4.40
N ASP A 259 4.71 19.89 -4.33
CA ASP A 259 3.78 18.81 -3.95
C ASP A 259 3.69 17.71 -5.03
N GLU A 260 3.85 18.05 -6.30
CA GLU A 260 3.93 17.06 -7.40
C GLU A 260 5.20 16.22 -7.29
N GLU A 261 6.37 16.86 -7.14
CA GLU A 261 7.64 16.14 -6.93
C GLU A 261 7.62 15.32 -5.64
N ARG A 262 7.03 15.86 -4.57
CA ARG A 262 6.82 15.13 -3.31
C ARG A 262 6.04 13.84 -3.55
N LYS A 263 4.93 13.89 -4.28
CA LYS A 263 4.13 12.69 -4.62
C LYS A 263 4.97 11.68 -5.38
N SER A 264 5.72 12.13 -6.38
CA SER A 264 6.58 11.25 -7.19
C SER A 264 7.66 10.59 -6.34
N ALA A 265 8.37 11.35 -5.51
CA ALA A 265 9.41 10.84 -4.61
C ALA A 265 8.85 9.86 -3.57
N VAL A 266 7.71 10.18 -2.96
CA VAL A 266 7.04 9.31 -1.99
C VAL A 266 6.56 8.01 -2.65
N GLU A 267 5.98 8.07 -3.85
CA GLU A 267 5.52 6.87 -4.55
C GLU A 267 6.69 5.96 -4.91
N GLN A 268 7.79 6.52 -5.43
CA GLN A 268 9.00 5.75 -5.75
C GLN A 268 9.58 5.00 -4.53
N LEU A 269 9.55 5.63 -3.34
CA LEU A 269 9.97 4.99 -2.08
C LEU A 269 8.96 3.91 -1.64
N LYS A 270 7.66 4.12 -1.88
CA LYS A 270 6.60 3.15 -1.55
C LYS A 270 6.63 1.93 -2.45
N ASP A 271 6.95 2.08 -3.73
CA ASP A 271 7.07 0.96 -4.68
C ASP A 271 8.14 -0.05 -4.23
N CYS A 272 9.24 0.44 -3.66
CA CYS A 272 10.24 -0.41 -3.02
C CYS A 272 9.65 -1.23 -1.86
N GLY A 273 8.93 -0.58 -0.95
CA GLY A 273 8.27 -1.24 0.18
C GLY A 273 7.18 -2.22 -0.26
N TYR A 274 6.43 -1.89 -1.31
CA TYR A 274 5.38 -2.72 -1.88
C TYR A 274 5.93 -4.07 -2.37
N LEU A 275 6.97 -4.05 -3.21
CA LEU A 275 7.59 -5.27 -3.72
C LEU A 275 8.27 -6.09 -2.63
N HIS A 276 8.99 -5.42 -1.71
CA HIS A 276 9.61 -6.05 -0.55
C HIS A 276 8.58 -6.81 0.31
N ARG A 277 7.41 -6.22 0.55
CA ARG A 277 6.32 -6.86 1.30
C ARG A 277 5.83 -8.13 0.61
N HIS A 278 5.69 -8.14 -0.71
CA HIS A 278 5.27 -9.33 -1.44
C HIS A 278 6.32 -10.45 -1.40
N ILE A 279 7.61 -10.11 -1.44
CA ILE A 279 8.71 -11.07 -1.24
C ILE A 279 8.66 -11.66 0.17
N ALA A 280 8.55 -10.79 1.20
CA ALA A 280 8.46 -11.20 2.59
C ALA A 280 7.24 -12.09 2.85
N TRP A 281 6.08 -11.70 2.32
CA TRP A 281 4.82 -12.45 2.46
C TRP A 281 4.94 -13.89 1.96
N LEU A 282 5.56 -14.10 0.78
CA LEU A 282 5.80 -15.43 0.23
C LEU A 282 6.80 -16.22 1.08
N GLN A 283 7.93 -15.61 1.42
CA GLN A 283 9.03 -16.26 2.12
C GLN A 283 8.75 -16.58 3.59
N GLU A 284 7.91 -15.81 4.27
CA GLU A 284 7.50 -16.10 5.65
C GLU A 284 6.54 -17.28 5.70
N ARG A 285 5.67 -17.38 4.69
CA ARG A 285 4.65 -18.43 4.59
C ARG A 285 5.20 -19.71 3.98
N PHE A 286 6.24 -19.63 3.15
CA PHE A 286 6.87 -20.76 2.48
C PHE A 286 8.41 -20.62 2.49
N PRO A 287 9.06 -20.71 3.67
CA PRO A 287 10.48 -20.42 3.84
C PRO A 287 11.39 -21.40 3.10
N ASP A 288 10.95 -22.62 2.89
CA ASP A 288 11.69 -23.64 2.14
C ASP A 288 11.27 -23.74 0.67
N ALA A 289 10.42 -22.82 0.20
CA ALA A 289 9.82 -22.85 -1.13
C ALA A 289 9.14 -24.19 -1.44
N VAL A 290 8.45 -24.76 -0.45
CA VAL A 290 7.64 -25.98 -0.55
C VAL A 290 6.28 -25.73 0.08
N ILE A 291 5.27 -26.49 -0.34
CA ILE A 291 3.93 -26.38 0.24
C ILE A 291 3.97 -26.80 1.71
N GLN A 292 3.36 -25.99 2.56
CA GLN A 292 3.14 -26.29 3.96
C GLN A 292 1.83 -25.67 4.42
N ASP A 293 1.35 -26.11 5.57
CA ASP A 293 0.14 -25.56 6.18
C ASP A 293 0.44 -24.15 6.70
N VAL A 294 -0.40 -23.19 6.30
CA VAL A 294 -0.33 -21.79 6.74
C VAL A 294 -1.65 -21.44 7.39
N PRO A 295 -1.69 -21.23 8.73
CA PRO A 295 -2.91 -20.92 9.45
C PRO A 295 -3.69 -19.74 8.84
N GLY A 296 -4.97 -19.96 8.60
CA GLY A 296 -5.89 -19.00 7.99
C GLY A 296 -5.66 -18.74 6.49
N LEU A 297 -4.75 -19.46 5.84
CA LEU A 297 -4.46 -19.29 4.41
C LEU A 297 -4.55 -20.59 3.62
N CYS A 298 -3.77 -21.63 3.96
CA CYS A 298 -3.81 -22.86 3.17
C CYS A 298 -3.49 -24.12 3.95
N LYS A 299 -4.06 -25.24 3.49
CA LYS A 299 -3.78 -26.59 3.98
C LYS A 299 -4.00 -27.61 2.86
N VAL A 300 -3.13 -28.60 2.76
CA VAL A 300 -3.38 -29.79 1.92
C VAL A 300 -4.13 -30.81 2.77
N VAL A 301 -5.34 -31.18 2.36
CA VAL A 301 -6.19 -32.11 3.12
C VAL A 301 -6.41 -33.41 2.35
N THR A 302 -6.53 -34.50 3.08
CA THR A 302 -6.84 -35.84 2.53
C THR A 302 -8.34 -36.02 2.32
N ARG A 303 -8.73 -37.02 1.51
CA ARG A 303 -10.15 -37.40 1.40
C ARG A 303 -10.75 -37.81 2.74
N ALA A 304 -9.97 -38.47 3.60
CA ALA A 304 -10.41 -38.84 4.94
C ALA A 304 -10.70 -37.63 5.84
N GLU A 305 -9.88 -36.57 5.77
CA GLU A 305 -10.15 -35.30 6.47
C GLU A 305 -11.41 -34.61 5.92
N ILE A 306 -11.64 -34.68 4.60
CA ILE A 306 -12.86 -34.14 3.97
C ILE A 306 -14.10 -34.93 4.41
N GLU A 307 -14.03 -36.26 4.46
CA GLU A 307 -15.11 -37.13 4.94
C GLU A 307 -15.44 -36.82 6.41
N ALA A 308 -14.43 -36.70 7.27
CA ALA A 308 -14.60 -36.30 8.67
C ALA A 308 -15.19 -34.89 8.83
N ALA A 309 -15.12 -34.05 7.79
CA ALA A 309 -15.71 -32.73 7.74
C ALA A 309 -17.07 -32.69 7.00
N ASP A 310 -17.81 -33.80 6.98
CA ASP A 310 -19.12 -33.95 6.32
C ASP A 310 -19.07 -33.64 4.81
N TRP A 311 -17.97 -34.03 4.16
CA TRP A 311 -17.71 -33.74 2.75
C TRP A 311 -17.74 -32.25 2.42
N SER A 312 -17.32 -31.40 3.37
CA SER A 312 -17.18 -29.96 3.14
C SER A 312 -15.99 -29.68 2.24
N LEU A 313 -16.18 -28.78 1.27
CA LEU A 313 -15.13 -28.30 0.38
C LEU A 313 -14.84 -26.81 0.59
N THR A 314 -15.17 -26.28 1.78
CA THR A 314 -14.94 -24.88 2.13
C THR A 314 -13.60 -24.75 2.86
N PRO A 315 -12.57 -24.11 2.25
CA PRO A 315 -11.24 -23.96 2.82
C PRO A 315 -11.20 -23.47 4.27
N GLY A 316 -12.04 -22.51 4.64
CA GLY A 316 -12.12 -21.95 5.99
C GLY A 316 -12.36 -22.98 7.10
N ARG A 317 -12.90 -24.16 6.79
CA ARG A 317 -13.11 -25.25 7.77
C ARG A 317 -11.81 -26.01 8.09
N PHE A 318 -10.78 -25.88 7.25
CA PHE A 318 -9.56 -26.67 7.33
C PHE A 318 -8.31 -25.85 7.70
N VAL A 319 -8.27 -24.57 7.33
CA VAL A 319 -7.05 -23.74 7.46
C VAL A 319 -6.87 -23.11 8.84
N GLY A 320 -7.86 -23.18 9.73
CA GLY A 320 -7.81 -22.51 11.03
C GLY A 320 -7.93 -20.99 10.94
N VAL A 321 -7.43 -20.27 11.95
CA VAL A 321 -7.51 -18.81 12.04
C VAL A 321 -6.11 -18.22 11.88
N ALA A 322 -5.98 -17.21 11.03
CA ALA A 322 -4.73 -16.48 10.89
C ALA A 322 -4.41 -15.74 12.19
N PRO A 323 -3.14 -15.69 12.63
CA PRO A 323 -2.73 -14.80 13.71
C PRO A 323 -3.10 -13.35 13.37
N ALA A 324 -3.36 -12.54 14.39
CA ALA A 324 -3.55 -11.11 14.19
C ALA A 324 -2.23 -10.50 13.69
N GLU A 325 -2.22 -10.04 12.44
CA GLU A 325 -1.09 -9.28 11.88
C GLU A 325 -1.28 -7.80 12.18
N VAL A 326 -0.25 -7.15 12.72
CA VAL A 326 -0.18 -5.70 12.83
C VAL A 326 0.38 -5.19 11.51
N ASP A 327 -0.42 -4.43 10.77
CA ASP A 327 0.06 -3.70 9.61
C ASP A 327 0.80 -2.45 10.09
N ASP A 328 2.12 -2.54 10.25
CA ASP A 328 2.99 -1.43 10.68
C ASP A 328 2.96 -0.24 9.69
N ASP A 329 2.44 -0.45 8.48
CA ASP A 329 2.27 0.56 7.44
C ASP A 329 0.83 1.09 7.35
N PHE A 330 -0.04 0.67 8.27
CA PHE A 330 -1.40 1.18 8.34
C PHE A 330 -1.37 2.69 8.64
N ASP A 331 -1.65 3.48 7.61
CA ASP A 331 -1.81 4.93 7.73
C ASP A 331 -3.14 5.22 8.41
N PHE A 332 -3.11 5.24 9.75
CA PHE A 332 -4.27 5.55 10.58
C PHE A 332 -4.87 6.92 10.22
N GLU A 333 -4.04 7.93 9.92
CA GLU A 333 -4.51 9.27 9.64
C GLU A 333 -5.24 9.33 8.29
N LYS A 334 -4.67 8.72 7.25
CA LYS A 334 -5.34 8.56 5.97
C LYS A 334 -6.61 7.75 6.11
N THR A 335 -6.57 6.63 6.81
CA THR A 335 -7.77 5.77 6.97
C THR A 335 -8.87 6.49 7.75
N LEU A 336 -8.54 7.22 8.82
CA LEU A 336 -9.51 8.04 9.55
C LEU A 336 -10.06 9.17 8.68
N ARG A 337 -9.22 9.83 7.87
CA ARG A 337 -9.69 10.82 6.90
C ARG A 337 -10.62 10.22 5.86
N ASP A 338 -10.27 9.07 5.30
CA ASP A 338 -11.10 8.36 4.33
C ASP A 338 -12.44 7.94 4.97
N ILE A 339 -12.43 7.43 6.21
CA ILE A 339 -13.63 7.11 6.98
C ILE A 339 -14.46 8.37 7.27
N HIS A 340 -13.84 9.49 7.61
CA HIS A 340 -14.54 10.74 7.90
C HIS A 340 -15.23 11.31 6.64
N LEU A 341 -14.52 11.32 5.51
CA LEU A 341 -15.09 11.69 4.21
C LEU A 341 -16.24 10.75 3.83
N GLU A 342 -16.06 9.44 4.03
CA GLU A 342 -17.10 8.44 3.79
C GLU A 342 -18.34 8.65 4.67
N LEU A 343 -18.14 8.96 5.96
CA LEU A 343 -19.23 9.26 6.89
C LEU A 343 -19.98 10.53 6.47
N ALA A 344 -19.27 11.57 6.03
CA ALA A 344 -19.87 12.82 5.57
C ALA A 344 -20.73 12.59 4.32
N ASP A 345 -20.25 11.80 3.35
CA ASP A 345 -21.00 11.47 2.15
C ASP A 345 -22.22 10.58 2.45
N LEU A 346 -22.08 9.56 3.31
CA LEU A 346 -23.21 8.73 3.75
C LEU A 346 -24.28 9.55 4.48
N THR A 347 -23.87 10.54 5.27
CA THR A 347 -24.79 11.46 5.94
C THR A 347 -25.58 12.27 4.92
N ARG A 348 -24.92 12.78 3.87
CA ARG A 348 -25.58 13.50 2.78
C ARG A 348 -26.59 12.61 2.03
N GLU A 349 -26.17 11.40 1.65
CA GLU A 349 -27.04 10.40 1.01
C GLU A 349 -28.26 10.08 1.91
N SER A 350 -28.07 9.96 3.22
CA SER A 350 -29.15 9.70 4.18
C SER A 350 -30.15 10.85 4.28
N VAL A 351 -29.68 12.11 4.26
CA VAL A 351 -30.56 13.28 4.26
C VAL A 351 -31.41 13.32 2.99
N ASP A 352 -30.79 13.10 1.83
CA ASP A 352 -31.51 13.06 0.55
C ASP A 352 -32.57 11.95 0.52
N LEU A 353 -32.25 10.79 1.10
CA LEU A 353 -33.19 9.68 1.20
C LEU A 353 -34.35 10.00 2.16
N ALA A 354 -34.05 10.63 3.30
CA ALA A 354 -35.07 11.06 4.26
C ALA A 354 -36.05 12.06 3.62
N VAL A 355 -35.54 13.03 2.85
CA VAL A 355 -36.37 13.99 2.09
C VAL A 355 -37.26 13.25 1.09
N LYS A 356 -36.70 12.32 0.30
CA LYS A 356 -37.50 11.52 -0.66
C LYS A 356 -38.60 10.70 0.01
N ILE A 357 -38.30 10.10 1.16
CA ILE A 357 -39.27 9.34 1.94
C ILE A 357 -40.41 10.26 2.38
N GLN A 358 -40.08 11.44 2.92
CA GLN A 358 -41.06 12.44 3.35
C GLN A 358 -41.96 12.88 2.17
N THR A 359 -41.38 13.24 1.03
CA THR A 359 -42.13 13.60 -0.18
C THR A 359 -43.04 12.47 -0.67
N ASN A 360 -42.61 11.21 -0.56
CA ASN A 360 -43.42 10.07 -0.93
C ASN A 360 -44.60 9.86 0.03
N PHE A 361 -44.43 10.08 1.33
CA PHE A 361 -45.54 10.03 2.30
C PHE A 361 -46.57 11.13 2.01
N GLU A 362 -46.12 12.36 1.76
CA GLU A 362 -46.97 13.48 1.37
C GLU A 362 -47.77 13.17 0.09
N ALA A 363 -47.14 12.55 -0.91
CA ALA A 363 -47.80 12.13 -2.15
C ALA A 363 -48.84 10.99 -1.94
N LEU A 364 -48.68 10.19 -0.88
CA LEU A 364 -49.63 9.15 -0.47
C LEU A 364 -50.74 9.68 0.45
N GLY A 365 -50.71 10.96 0.83
CA GLY A 365 -51.71 11.60 1.69
C GLY A 365 -51.60 11.21 3.17
N ILE A 366 -50.41 10.78 3.61
CA ILE A 366 -50.09 10.44 5.02
C ILE A 366 -49.24 11.54 5.64
#